data_AF-A0A9P7Q181-F1
#
_entry.id   AF-A0A9P7Q181-F1
#
_cell.length_a   1.000
_cell.length_b   1.000
_cell.length_c   1.000
_cell.angle_alpha   90.00
_cell.angle_beta   90.00
_cell.angle_gamma   90.00
#
_symmetry.space_group_name_H-M   'P 1'
#
loop_
_entity.id
_entity.type
_entity.pdbx_description
1 polymer ?
#
loop_
_entity_poly.entity_id
_entity_poly.type
_entity_poly.pdbx_seq_one_letter_code
_entity_poly.pdbx_strand_id
1 'polypeptide(L)' 'MIIPIRCFSCGKVTGDLWERYLQLIADPRKTDGDAMDELGLKRYCCRRMIMTHVDLIEKLLKYVQPTTELRLLQANRL' A
#
# COMPACT_ATOMS: atom_id res chain seq x y z
N MET A 1 -6.18 0.20 4.20
CA MET A 1 -6.15 1.55 3.61
C MET A 1 -4.75 1.73 3.06
N ILE A 2 -4.47 2.81 2.32
CA ILE A 2 -3.13 3.04 1.76
C ILE A 2 -2.08 3.20 2.88
N ILE A 3 -0.83 2.83 2.58
CA ILE A 3 0.31 2.93 3.49
C ILE A 3 0.55 4.39 3.95
N PRO A 4 0.93 4.63 5.22
CA PRO A 4 1.21 5.99 5.67
C PRO A 4 2.40 6.60 4.91
N ILE A 5 2.23 7.86 4.50
CA ILE A 5 3.24 8.63 3.76
C ILE A 5 4.54 8.77 4.57
N ARG A 6 4.41 8.95 5.88
CA ARG A 6 5.53 9.02 6.85
C ARG A 6 5.27 8.12 8.05
N CYS A 7 6.35 7.63 8.66
CA CYS A 7 6.27 6.88 9.90
C CYS A 7 5.74 7.74 11.05
N PHE A 8 4.77 7.22 11.81
CA PHE A 8 4.12 7.91 12.91
C PHE A 8 5.05 8.28 14.07
N SER A 9 6.20 7.61 14.23
CA SER A 9 7.14 7.90 15.31
C SER A 9 8.35 8.72 14.84
N CYS A 10 8.99 8.30 13.75
CA CYS A 10 10.27 8.86 13.29
C CYS A 10 10.09 9.98 12.25
N GLY A 11 8.92 10.10 11.63
CA GLY A 11 8.67 11.05 10.53
C GLY A 11 9.40 10.71 9.21
N LYS A 12 10.18 9.63 9.15
CA LYS A 12 10.82 9.16 7.91
C LYS A 12 9.75 8.88 6.85
N VAL A 13 10.02 9.25 5.61
CA VAL A 13 9.15 8.94 4.46
C VAL A 13 9.12 7.43 4.25
N THR A 14 7.90 6.87 4.18
CA THR A 14 7.64 5.43 4.03
C THR A 14 6.71 5.11 2.86
N GLY A 15 5.97 6.10 2.35
CA GLY A 15 4.97 5.89 1.30
C GLY A 15 5.55 5.42 -0.04
N ASP A 16 6.79 5.78 -0.35
CA ASP A 16 7.50 5.42 -1.58
C ASP A 16 8.16 4.02 -1.54
N LEU A 17 8.12 3.34 -0.39
CA LEU A 17 8.82 2.07 -0.17
C LEU A 17 7.93 0.84 -0.38
N TRP A 18 6.60 0.98 -0.38
CA TRP A 18 5.67 -0.14 -0.36
C TRP A 18 5.77 -1.04 -1.60
N GLU A 19 5.74 -0.46 -2.79
CA GLU A 19 5.80 -1.23 -4.04
C GLU A 19 7.14 -1.99 -4.17
N ARG A 20 8.24 -1.34 -3.77
CA ARG A 20 9.57 -1.98 -3.73
C ARG A 20 9.61 -3.13 -2.72
N TYR A 21 8.99 -2.97 -1.55
CA TYR A 21 8.86 -4.04 -0.56
C TYR A 21 8.11 -5.26 -1.12
N LEU A 22 6.99 -5.04 -1.83
CA LEU A 22 6.24 -6.12 -2.47
C LEU A 22 7.06 -6.85 -3.54
N GLN A 23 7.84 -6.11 -4.34
CA GLN A 23 8.75 -6.72 -5.33
C GLN A 23 9.84 -7.57 -4.66
N LEU A 24 10.36 -7.13 -3.51
CA LEU A 24 11.40 -7.86 -2.78
C LEU A 24 10.86 -9.16 -2.16
N ILE A 25 9.65 -9.14 -1.59
CA ILE A 25 9.01 -10.31 -0.99
C ILE A 25 8.45 -11.30 -2.02
N ALA A 26 8.19 -10.84 -3.25
CA ALA A 26 7.80 -11.74 -4.33
C ALA A 26 8.91 -12.77 -4.65
N ASP A 27 10.18 -12.49 -4.30
CA ASP A 27 11.25 -13.48 -4.34
C ASP A 27 11.20 -14.40 -3.09
N PRO A 28 10.95 -15.71 -3.25
CA PRO A 28 10.86 -16.65 -2.13
C PRO A 28 12.18 -16.83 -1.35
N ARG A 29 13.30 -16.30 -1.85
CA ARG A 29 14.59 -16.34 -1.17
C ARG A 29 14.79 -15.21 -0.16
N LYS A 30 14.00 -14.12 -0.25
CA LYS A 30 14.16 -12.96 0.62
C LYS A 30 13.27 -13.08 1.85
N THR A 31 13.85 -12.79 3.01
CA THR A 31 13.09 -12.65 4.25
C THR A 31 12.59 -11.23 4.42
N ASP A 32 11.51 -11.03 5.20
CA ASP A 32 10.98 -9.70 5.54
C ASP A 32 12.07 -8.78 6.13
N GLY A 33 12.97 -9.37 6.93
CA GLY A 33 14.09 -8.66 7.54
C GLY A 33 15.04 -8.10 6.49
N ASP A 34 15.55 -8.97 5.61
CA ASP A 34 16.49 -8.60 4.55
C ASP A 34 15.89 -7.57 3.58
N ALA A 35 14.62 -7.73 3.24
CA ALA A 35 13.90 -6.77 2.39
C ALA A 35 13.83 -5.38 3.04
N MET A 36 13.56 -5.29 4.33
CA MET A 36 13.53 -4.01 5.05
C MET A 36 14.92 -3.39 5.23
N ASP A 37 15.96 -4.21 5.34
CA ASP A 37 17.35 -3.75 5.36
C ASP A 37 17.78 -3.14 4.02
N GLU A 38 17.40 -3.77 2.91
CA GLU A 38 17.63 -3.27 1.54
C GLU A 38 16.89 -1.95 1.27
N LEU A 39 15.69 -1.77 1.84
CA LEU A 39 14.93 -0.51 1.82
C LEU A 39 15.51 0.58 2.74
N GLY A 40 16.58 0.28 3.49
CA GLY A 40 17.25 1.22 4.38
C GLY A 40 16.43 1.56 5.65
N LEU A 41 15.52 0.68 6.08
CA LEU A 41 14.71 0.87 7.28
C LEU A 41 15.47 0.40 8.53
N LYS A 42 16.39 1.20 9.06
CA LYS A 42 17.20 0.79 10.23
C LYS A 42 16.43 0.77 11.56
N ARG A 43 15.47 1.69 11.76
CA ARG A 43 14.74 1.83 13.02
C ARG A 43 13.48 0.97 13.03
N TYR A 44 13.23 0.27 14.14
CA TYR A 44 12.04 -0.59 14.33
C TYR A 44 10.72 0.15 14.09
N CYS A 45 10.64 1.43 14.46
CA CYS A 45 9.43 2.24 14.31
C CYS A 45 9.08 2.50 12.83
N CYS A 46 10.07 2.63 11.96
CA CYS A 46 9.84 2.80 10.54
C CYS A 46 9.61 1.42 9.86
N ARG A 47 10.20 0.31 10.38
CA ARG A 47 9.92 -1.07 9.92
C ARG A 47 8.48 -1.52 10.16
N ARG A 48 7.92 -1.28 11.36
CA ARG A 48 6.53 -1.65 11.66
C ARG A 48 5.51 -1.05 10.69
N MET A 49 5.81 0.11 10.10
CA MET A 49 4.91 0.76 9.13
C MET A 49 4.76 -0.04 7.84
N ILE A 50 5.79 -0.79 7.44
CA ILE A 50 5.76 -1.65 6.26
C ILE A 50 5.31 -3.07 6.66
N MET A 51 5.92 -3.65 7.70
CA MET A 51 5.70 -5.04 8.11
C MET A 51 4.25 -5.37 8.43
N THR A 52 3.56 -4.48 9.15
CA THR A 52 2.18 -4.72 9.61
C THR A 52 1.15 -4.02 8.74
N HIS A 53 1.54 -3.50 7.57
CA HIS A 53 0.61 -2.81 6.69
C HIS A 53 -0.33 -3.80 6.00
N VAL A 54 -1.63 -3.52 6.04
CA VAL A 54 -2.64 -4.28 5.30
C VAL A 54 -3.34 -3.35 4.33
N ASP A 55 -3.10 -3.56 3.03
CA ASP A 55 -3.67 -2.72 2.00
C ASP A 55 -5.14 -3.08 1.70
N LEU A 56 -6.05 -2.51 2.49
CA LEU A 56 -7.48 -2.68 2.27
C LEU A 56 -8.02 -1.91 1.05
N ILE A 57 -7.26 -1.03 0.38
CA ILE A 57 -7.81 -0.21 -0.71
C ILE A 57 -8.29 -1.09 -1.88
N GLU A 58 -7.53 -2.13 -2.22
CA GLU A 58 -7.88 -3.07 -3.29
C GLU A 58 -9.22 -3.78 -3.05
N LYS A 59 -9.56 -4.01 -1.78
CA LYS A 59 -10.83 -4.63 -1.40
C LYS A 59 -11.98 -3.62 -1.44
N LEU A 60 -11.73 -2.38 -1.02
CA LEU A 60 -12.74 -1.31 -1.01
C LEU A 60 -13.10 -0.82 -2.42
N LEU A 61 -12.15 -0.80 -3.35
CA LEU A 61 -12.38 -0.39 -4.75
C LEU A 61 -13.46 -1.23 -5.46
N LYS A 62 -13.75 -2.44 -4.95
CA LYS A 62 -14.81 -3.32 -5.47
C LYS A 62 -16.23 -2.81 -5.19
N TYR A 63 -16.40 -1.91 -4.22
CA TYR A 63 -17.69 -1.42 -3.76
C TYR A 63 -17.94 0.05 -4.14
N VAL A 64 -17.12 0.62 -5.02
CA VAL A 64 -17.35 1.96 -5.56
C VAL A 64 -18.75 1.96 -6.17
N GLN A 65 -19.63 2.74 -5.55
CA GLN A 65 -20.98 2.94 -6.07
C GLN A 65 -20.84 3.50 -7.49
N PRO A 66 -21.63 3.03 -8.47
CA PRO A 66 -21.70 3.71 -9.75
C PRO A 66 -22.09 5.17 -9.44
N THR A 67 -21.16 6.10 -9.66
CA THR A 67 -21.46 7.52 -9.60
C THR A 67 -22.66 7.76 -10.49
N THR A 68 -23.55 8.66 -10.07
CA THR A 68 -24.81 8.99 -10.74
C THR A 68 -24.64 9.23 -12.26
N GLU A 69 -23.43 9.60 -12.69
CA GLU A 69 -23.01 9.75 -14.09
C GLU A 69 -23.02 8.44 -14.91
N LEU A 70 -22.67 7.28 -14.33
CA LEU A 70 -22.76 5.99 -15.02
C LEU A 70 -24.22 5.54 -15.25
N ARG A 71 -25.15 5.96 -14.38
CA ARG A 71 -26.59 5.74 -14.62
C ARG A 71 -27.09 6.58 -15.81
N LEU A 72 -26.60 7.81 -15.96
CA LEU A 72 -26.97 8.67 -17.10
C LEU A 72 -26.37 8.19 -18.43
N LEU A 73 -25.14 7.69 -18.42
CA LEU A 73 -24.48 7.11 -19.61
C LEU A 73 -25.06 5.75 -20.04
N GLN A 74 -25.75 5.04 -19.14
CA GLN A 74 -26.51 3.83 -19.44
C GLN A 74 -27.98 4.13 -19.79
N ALA A 75 -28.57 5.21 -19.26
CA ALA A 75 -29.92 5.65 -19.59
C ALA A 75 -30.02 6.35 -20.97
N ASN A 76 -28.98 7.07 -21.40
CA ASN A 76 -28.91 7.73 -22.71
C ASN A 76 -28.40 6.81 -23.84
N ARG A 77 -28.44 5.49 -23.63
CA ARG A 77 -28.06 4.48 -24.63
C ARG A 77 -29.27 3.65 -25.10
N LEU A 78 -30.47 4.22 -24.97
CA LEU A 78 -31.73 3.81 -25.61
C LEU A 78 -32.20 4.94 -26.54
#